data_AF-A0A5B7IBM2-F1
#
_entry.id   AF-A0A5B7IBM2-F1
#
_cell.length_a   1.000
_cell.length_b   1.000
_cell.length_c   1.000
_cell.angle_alpha   90.00
_cell.angle_beta   90.00
_cell.angle_gamma   90.00
#
_symmetry.space_group_name_H-M   'P 1'
#
loop_
_entity.id
_entity.type
_entity.pdbx_description
1 polymer ?
#
loop_
_entity_poly.entity_id
_entity_poly.type
_entity_poly.pdbx_seq_one_letter_code
_entity_poly.pdbx_strand_id
1 'polypeptide(L)'
;MRELTIVPLLPIMGPRKLISKAQISVICASVRENKSNQETAANTGKGLRIVQRWTKIYHEGGRDVSPPPYKPEGRKCSVSQRNLNIIRRQL
;
A
#
# COMPACT_ATOMS: atom_id res chain seq x y z
N MET A 1 19.38 -16.01 -13.89
CA MET A 1 18.45 -14.85 -13.89
C MET A 1 17.06 -15.42 -14.04
N ARG A 2 16.24 -15.46 -12.98
CA ARG A 2 14.87 -15.98 -13.07
C ARG A 2 13.93 -14.80 -13.01
N GLU A 3 13.10 -14.70 -14.05
CA GLU A 3 12.11 -13.65 -14.23
C GLU A 3 11.19 -13.54 -13.02
N LEU A 4 11.14 -12.35 -12.45
CA LEU A 4 10.18 -11.96 -11.42
C LEU A 4 8.83 -11.78 -12.12
N THR A 5 7.98 -12.79 -12.02
CA THR A 5 6.59 -12.71 -12.44
C THR A 5 5.93 -11.56 -11.69
N ILE A 6 5.69 -10.47 -12.43
CA ILE A 6 5.03 -9.25 -11.97
C ILE A 6 3.57 -9.62 -11.68
N VAL A 7 3.26 -9.97 -10.43
CA VAL A 7 1.87 -10.01 -9.97
C VAL A 7 1.33 -8.58 -10.04
N PRO A 8 0.18 -8.33 -10.72
CA PRO A 8 -0.29 -6.98 -10.98
C PRO A 8 -0.53 -6.20 -9.69
N LEU A 9 0.03 -5.00 -9.67
CA LEU A 9 -0.21 -3.95 -8.69
C LEU A 9 -1.70 -3.75 -8.46
N LEU A 10 -2.18 -4.01 -7.24
CA LEU A 10 -3.53 -3.66 -6.83
C LEU A 10 -3.50 -2.39 -5.94
N PRO A 11 -3.89 -1.21 -6.46
CA PRO A 11 -4.10 -0.03 -5.65
C PRO A 11 -5.48 -0.12 -4.98
N ILE A 12 -5.55 -0.60 -3.73
CA ILE A 12 -6.86 -0.87 -3.07
C ILE A 12 -7.11 0.03 -1.85
N MET A 13 -6.14 0.79 -1.36
CA MET A 13 -6.29 1.45 -0.05
C MET A 13 -6.24 2.98 -0.16
N GLY A 14 -7.37 3.61 0.16
CA GLY A 14 -7.50 5.07 0.19
C GLY A 14 -6.56 5.75 1.20
N PRO A 15 -6.37 7.08 1.07
CA PRO A 15 -5.27 7.84 1.69
C PRO A 15 -5.19 7.74 3.23
N ARG A 16 -6.29 7.41 3.94
CA ARG A 16 -6.30 7.21 5.39
C ARG A 16 -5.67 5.89 5.87
N LYS A 17 -5.35 4.97 4.95
CA LYS A 17 -4.93 3.61 5.27
C LYS A 17 -3.53 3.29 4.75
N LEU A 18 -2.68 4.31 4.58
CA LEU A 18 -1.28 4.12 4.21
C LEU A 18 -0.55 3.33 5.31
N ILE A 19 0.20 2.31 4.90
CA ILE A 19 1.06 1.52 5.76
C ILE A 19 2.51 1.80 5.34
N SER A 20 3.37 2.13 6.31
CA SER A 20 4.77 2.44 6.02
C SER A 20 5.57 1.17 5.79
N LYS A 21 6.73 1.30 5.12
CA LYS A 21 7.66 0.18 4.93
C LYS A 21 8.10 -0.43 6.27
N ALA A 22 8.36 0.41 7.27
CA ALA A 22 8.69 -0.04 8.63
C ALA A 22 7.57 -0.88 9.26
N GLN A 23 6.32 -0.44 9.11
CA GLN A 23 5.15 -1.18 9.60
C GLN A 23 4.94 -2.52 8.90
N ILE A 24 5.22 -2.59 7.59
CA ILE A 24 5.20 -3.87 6.86
C ILE A 24 6.30 -4.80 7.37
N SER A 25 7.52 -4.29 7.61
CA SER A 25 8.61 -5.08 8.18
C SER A 25 8.24 -5.66 9.55
N VAL A 26 7.60 -4.86 10.42
CA VAL A 26 7.09 -5.33 11.72
C VAL A 26 6.05 -6.44 11.55
N ILE A 27 5.10 -6.30 10.62
CA ILE A 27 4.11 -7.35 10.34
C ILE A 27 4.80 -8.64 9.87
N CYS A 28 5.75 -8.55 8.93
CA CYS A 28 6.47 -9.73 8.44
C CYS A 28 7.28 -10.41 9.55
N ALA A 29 7.93 -9.65 10.44
CA ALA A 29 8.64 -10.18 11.59
C ALA A 29 7.69 -10.90 12.56
N SER A 30 6.56 -10.27 12.89
CA SER A 30 5.53 -10.87 13.74
C SER A 30 4.98 -12.18 13.17
N VAL A 31 4.77 -12.25 11.85
CA VAL A 31 4.30 -13.48 11.20
C VAL A 31 5.36 -14.59 11.26
N ARG A 32 6.64 -14.26 11.12
CA ARG A 32 7.75 -15.22 11.29
C ARG A 32 7.82 -15.77 12.72
N GLU A 33 7.49 -14.93 13.70
CA GLU A 33 7.45 -15.29 15.12
C GLU A 33 6.12 -15.94 15.55
N ASN A 34 5.19 -16.20 14.61
CA ASN A 34 3.84 -16.71 14.89
C ASN A 34 3.06 -15.88 15.92
N LYS A 35 3.32 -14.57 16.00
CA LYS A 35 2.61 -13.66 16.89
C LYS A 35 1.16 -13.47 16.45
N SER A 36 0.30 -13.13 17.41
CA SER A 36 -1.11 -12.91 17.11
C SER A 36 -1.32 -11.66 16.24
N ASN A 37 -2.33 -11.69 15.38
CA ASN A 37 -2.70 -10.54 14.57
C ASN A 37 -3.19 -9.35 15.43
N GLN A 38 -3.75 -9.62 16.61
CA GLN A 38 -4.18 -8.58 17.57
C GLN A 38 -2.98 -7.85 18.19
N GLU A 39 -1.98 -8.60 18.64
CA GLU A 39 -0.74 -8.02 19.18
C GLU A 39 0.00 -7.21 18.11
N THR A 40 0.07 -7.73 16.89
CA THR A 40 0.69 -7.02 15.77
C THR A 40 -0.04 -5.73 15.40
N ALA A 41 -1.38 -5.72 15.49
CA ALA A 41 -2.19 -4.52 15.28
C ALA A 41 -1.91 -3.45 16.32
N ALA A 42 -1.77 -3.83 17.60
CA ALA A 42 -1.40 -2.93 18.69
C ALA A 42 0.01 -2.35 18.46
N ASN A 43 1.00 -3.19 18.16
CA ASN A 43 2.38 -2.78 17.95
C ASN A 43 2.56 -1.85 16.73
N THR A 44 1.80 -2.10 15.66
CA THR A 44 1.92 -1.34 14.41
C THR A 44 1.06 -0.05 14.43
N GLY A 45 0.13 0.06 15.37
CA GLY A 45 -0.88 1.13 15.40
C GLY A 45 -1.82 1.07 14.19
N LYS A 46 -2.08 -0.13 13.65
CA LYS A 46 -2.92 -0.34 12.47
C LYS A 46 -4.12 -1.21 12.83
N GLY A 47 -5.24 -0.95 12.16
CA GLY A 47 -6.44 -1.76 12.36
C GLY A 47 -6.21 -3.22 12.00
N LEU A 48 -6.84 -4.12 12.75
CA LEU A 48 -6.71 -5.57 12.62
C LEU A 48 -6.92 -6.08 11.17
N ARG A 49 -7.89 -5.50 10.46
CA ARG A 49 -8.17 -5.83 9.05
C ARG A 49 -6.99 -5.57 8.11
N ILE A 50 -6.17 -4.56 8.41
CA ILE A 50 -4.96 -4.25 7.62
C ILE A 50 -3.91 -5.32 7.89
N VAL A 51 -3.67 -5.65 9.17
CA VAL A 51 -2.70 -6.68 9.56
C VAL A 51 -3.07 -8.02 8.95
N GLN A 52 -4.31 -8.49 9.11
CA GLN A 52 -4.79 -9.76 8.55
C GLN A 52 -4.58 -9.85 7.03
N ARG A 53 -4.86 -8.76 6.31
CA ARG A 53 -4.66 -8.71 4.87
C ARG A 53 -3.18 -8.86 4.50
N TRP A 54 -2.29 -8.19 5.22
CA TRP A 54 -0.85 -8.30 4.99
C TRP A 54 -0.29 -9.67 5.40
N THR A 55 -0.75 -10.23 6.51
CA THR A 55 -0.41 -11.59 6.94
C THR A 55 -0.80 -12.60 5.85
N LYS A 56 -2.01 -12.47 5.29
CA LYS A 56 -2.46 -13.31 4.17
C LYS A 56 -1.58 -13.16 2.93
N ILE A 57 -1.28 -11.93 2.51
CA ILE A 57 -0.38 -11.65 1.37
C ILE A 57 1.00 -12.26 1.60
N TYR A 58 1.55 -12.16 2.82
CA TYR A 58 2.85 -12.73 3.15
C TYR A 58 2.86 -14.25 3.09
N HIS A 59 1.80 -14.91 3.56
CA HIS A 59 1.66 -16.37 3.45
C HIS A 59 1.49 -16.84 2.00
N GLU A 60 0.67 -16.14 1.20
CA GLU A 60 0.40 -16.50 -0.20
C GLU A 60 1.58 -16.19 -1.13
N GLY A 61 2.30 -15.09 -0.88
CA GLY A 61 3.39 -14.62 -1.72
C GLY A 61 4.77 -15.20 -1.39
N GLY A 62 4.94 -15.82 -0.22
CA GLY A 62 6.21 -16.38 0.23
C GLY A 62 7.15 -15.38 0.91
N ARG A 63 8.28 -15.89 1.42
CA ARG A 63 9.18 -15.20 2.38
C ARG A 63 9.88 -13.94 1.84
N ASP A 64 9.87 -13.74 0.52
CA ASP A 64 10.67 -12.73 -0.21
C ASP A 64 9.85 -11.61 -0.86
N VAL A 65 8.55 -11.49 -0.55
CA VAL A 65 7.74 -10.41 -1.10
C VAL A 65 8.11 -9.09 -0.43
N SER A 66 8.98 -8.33 -1.09
CA SER A 66 9.17 -6.91 -0.78
C SER A 66 7.84 -6.19 -0.96
N PRO A 67 7.41 -5.33 -0.02
CA PRO A 67 6.26 -4.49 -0.27
C PRO A 67 6.49 -3.65 -1.52
N PRO A 68 5.49 -3.53 -2.41
CA PRO A 68 5.64 -2.77 -3.63
C PRO A 68 5.94 -1.30 -3.29
N PRO A 69 6.87 -0.65 -4.01
CA PRO A 69 7.11 0.77 -3.82
C PRO A 69 5.83 1.54 -4.13
N TYR A 70 5.33 2.28 -3.14
CA TYR A 70 4.19 3.16 -3.30
C TYR A 70 4.56 4.33 -4.22
N LYS A 71 4.03 4.32 -5.45
CA LYS A 71 3.91 5.54 -6.25
C LYS A 71 2.49 6.06 -6.06
N PRO A 72 2.27 7.20 -5.37
CA PRO A 72 1.00 7.89 -5.47
C PRO A 72 0.90 8.33 -6.93
N GLU A 73 0.16 7.58 -7.75
CA GLU A 73 -0.27 8.11 -9.03
C GLU A 73 -1.26 9.22 -8.70
N GLY A 74 -0.73 10.44 -8.61
CA GLY A 74 -1.53 11.63 -8.38
C GLY A 74 -2.66 11.65 -9.39
N ARG A 75 -3.88 11.92 -8.92
CA ARG A 75 -5.03 12.07 -9.81
C ARG A 75 -4.63 13.13 -10.84
N LYS A 76 -4.47 12.74 -12.10
CA LYS A 76 -4.28 13.69 -13.20
C LYS A 76 -5.53 14.55 -13.22
N CYS A 77 -5.47 15.75 -12.64
CA CYS A 77 -6.55 16.72 -12.75
C CYS A 77 -6.62 17.12 -14.22
N SER A 78 -7.56 16.54 -14.96
CA SER A 78 -7.91 17.09 -16.26
C SER A 78 -8.49 18.49 -16.01
N VAL A 79 -7.81 19.50 -16.53
CA VAL A 79 -8.35 20.86 -16.54
C VAL A 79 -9.54 20.84 -17.50
N SER A 80 -10.73 21.14 -17.00
CA SER A 80 -11.92 21.22 -17.86
C SER A 80 -11.75 22.35 -18.88
N GLN A 81 -12.43 22.24 -20.03
CA GLN A 81 -12.45 23.31 -21.05
C GLN A 81 -12.86 24.67 -20.45
N ARG A 82 -13.74 24.65 -19.44
CA ARG A 82 -14.18 25.84 -18.70
C ARG A 82 -13.03 26.49 -17.92
N ASN A 83 -12.22 25.68 -17.22
CA ASN A 83 -11.07 26.18 -16.48
C ASN A 83 -9.98 26.71 -17.42
N LEU A 84 -9.75 26.06 -18.56
CA LEU A 84 -8.85 26.56 -19.60
C LEU A 84 -9.28 27.91 -20.13
N ASN A 85 -10.58 28.12 -20.36
CA ASN A 85 -11.11 29.40 -20.84
C ASN A 85 -10.99 30.53 -19.80
N ILE A 86 -11.07 30.22 -18.50
CA ILE A 86 -10.86 31.21 -17.43
C ILE A 86 -9.39 31.64 -17.38
N ILE A 87 -8.46 30.67 -17.40
CA ILE A 87 -7.02 30.94 -17.39
C ILE A 87 -6.62 31.82 -18.58
N ARG A 88 -7.13 31.52 -19.78
CA ARG A 88 -6.87 32.30 -21.00
C ARG A 88 -7.38 33.74 -20.97
N ARG A 89 -8.35 34.06 -20.12
CA ARG A 89 -8.90 35.42 -19.97
C ARG A 89 -8.18 36.25 -18.90
N GLN A 90 -7.33 35.62 -18.09
CA GLN A 90 -6.56 36.27 -17.03
C GLN A 90 -5.13 36.65 -17.45
N LEU A 91 -4.67 36.17 -18.61
CA LEU A 91 -3.50 36.64 -19.34
C LEU A 91 -3.91 37.75 -20.31
#